data_AF-A0A8C8WX75-F1
#
_entry.id   AF-A0A8C8WX75-F1
#
_cell.length_a   1.000
_cell.length_b   1.000
_cell.length_c   1.000
_cell.angle_alpha   90.00
_cell.angle_beta   90.00
_cell.angle_gamma   90.00
#
_symmetry.space_group_name_H-M   'P 1'
#
loop_
_entity.id
_entity.type
_entity.pdbx_description
1 polymer ?
#
loop_
_entity_poly.entity_id
_entity_poly.type
_entity_poly.pdbx_seq_one_letter_code
_entity_poly.pdbx_strand_id
1 'polypeptide(L)'
;MSVILICFPNAPKVSPEAVKKEAELDKYLESRVEEIIKKQGEGVPDLVHVMRTLASENIPSLPPGGELASKRNVIEAVYNRLNPYKNDDTDSTSTDDMW
;
A
#
# COMPACT_ATOMS: atom_id res chain seq x y z
N MET A 1 -18.63 -1.13 -5.62
CA MET A 1 -18.24 0.25 -5.98
C MET A 1 -18.23 0.40 -7.49
N SER A 2 -18.85 1.45 -8.03
CA SER A 2 -18.91 1.70 -9.49
C SER A 2 -18.33 3.08 -9.80
N VAL A 3 -17.45 3.17 -10.81
CA VAL A 3 -16.79 4.42 -11.22
C VAL A 3 -16.74 4.53 -12.75
N ILE A 4 -16.96 5.73 -13.29
CA ILE A 4 -16.78 6.05 -14.72
C ILE A 4 -15.78 7.19 -14.82
N LEU A 5 -14.69 6.99 -15.58
CA LEU A 5 -13.64 7.98 -15.81
C LEU A 5 -13.63 8.35 -17.31
N ILE A 6 -13.92 9.60 -17.64
CA ILE A 6 -13.94 10.11 -19.03
C ILE A 6 -12.82 11.14 -19.20
N CYS A 7 -11.85 10.84 -20.07
CA CYS A 7 -10.72 11.74 -20.37
C CYS A 7 -10.95 12.51 -21.68
N PHE A 8 -10.91 13.84 -21.61
CA PHE A 8 -10.91 14.72 -22.79
C PHE A 8 -9.50 14.92 -23.36
N PRO A 9 -9.34 15.50 -24.57
CA PRO A 9 -8.02 15.68 -25.19
C PRO A 9 -6.96 16.38 -24.33
N ASN A 10 -7.39 17.32 -23.48
CA ASN A 10 -6.52 18.09 -22.57
C ASN A 10 -6.45 17.50 -21.15
N ALA A 11 -6.86 16.24 -20.95
CA ALA A 11 -6.62 15.55 -19.69
C ALA A 11 -5.11 15.43 -19.38
N PRO A 12 -4.72 15.34 -18.10
CA PRO A 12 -3.32 15.17 -17.69
C PRO A 12 -2.65 14.03 -18.46
N LYS A 13 -1.45 14.30 -18.98
CA LYS A 13 -0.63 13.31 -19.68
C LYS A 13 0.30 12.60 -18.71
N VAL A 14 0.76 11.42 -19.10
CA VAL A 14 1.78 10.69 -18.35
C VAL A 14 3.05 11.54 -18.29
N SER A 15 3.51 11.84 -17.08
CA SER A 15 4.76 12.55 -16.84
C SER A 15 5.86 11.55 -16.49
N PRO A 16 7.01 11.54 -17.19
CA PRO A 16 8.14 10.69 -16.84
C PRO A 16 8.65 10.91 -15.41
N GLU A 17 8.56 12.15 -14.92
CA GLU A 17 8.93 12.49 -13.54
C GLU A 17 7.97 11.84 -12.53
N ALA A 18 6.67 11.82 -12.83
CA ALA A 18 5.67 11.19 -11.97
C ALA A 18 5.87 9.67 -11.91
N VAL A 19 6.19 9.03 -13.05
CA VAL A 19 6.50 7.59 -13.09
C VAL A 19 7.75 7.27 -12.26
N LYS A 20 8.79 8.12 -12.34
CA LYS A 20 10.00 7.95 -11.54
C LYS A 20 9.72 8.10 -10.05
N LYS A 21 8.96 9.12 -9.64
CA LYS A 21 8.57 9.34 -8.24
C LYS A 21 7.73 8.18 -7.68
N GLU A 22 6.84 7.64 -8.50
CA GLU A 22 6.04 6.47 -8.11
C GLU A 22 6.92 5.24 -7.87
N ALA A 23 7.89 4.97 -8.75
CA ALA A 23 8.83 3.86 -8.57
C ALA A 23 9.76 4.04 -7.36
N GLU A 24 10.19 5.28 -7.08
CA GLU A 24 10.98 5.61 -5.89
C GLU A 24 10.17 5.40 -4.61
N LEU A 25 8.91 5.83 -4.60
CA LEU A 25 7.99 5.62 -3.48
C LEU A 25 7.73 4.14 -3.24
N ASP A 26 7.49 3.36 -4.30
CA ASP A 26 7.28 1.92 -4.20
C ASP A 26 8.47 1.25 -3.55
N LYS A 27 9.68 1.49 -4.07
CA LYS A 27 10.92 0.93 -3.52
C LYS A 27 11.16 1.34 -2.07
N TYR A 28 10.80 2.57 -1.70
CA TYR A 28 10.85 3.02 -0.32
C TYR A 28 9.89 2.21 0.57
N LEU A 29 8.64 2.04 0.15
CA LEU A 29 7.65 1.24 0.86
C LEU A 29 8.10 -0.22 1.00
N GLU A 30 8.66 -0.83 -0.06
CA GLU A 30 9.18 -2.20 0.01
C GLU A 30 10.25 -2.32 1.12
N SER A 31 11.20 -1.38 1.13
CA SER A 31 12.30 -1.35 2.11
C SER A 31 11.78 -1.15 3.54
N ARG A 32 10.78 -0.27 3.73
CA ARG A 32 10.16 -0.05 5.04
C ARG A 32 9.44 -1.30 5.54
N VAL A 33 8.67 -1.98 4.68
CA VAL A 33 7.98 -3.22 5.03
C VAL A 33 8.97 -4.31 5.45
N GLU A 34 10.06 -4.48 4.71
CA GLU A 34 11.13 -5.40 5.06
C GLU A 34 11.74 -5.11 6.43
N GLU A 35 12.00 -3.83 6.74
CA GLU A 35 12.53 -3.43 8.04
C GLU A 35 11.55 -3.69 9.18
N ILE A 36 10.25 -3.41 8.99
CA ILE A 36 9.22 -3.63 10.00
C ILE A 36 9.11 -5.13 10.33
N ILE A 37 9.12 -5.99 9.31
CA ILE A 37 9.08 -7.45 9.49
C ILE A 37 10.34 -7.95 10.22
N LYS A 38 11.52 -7.46 9.85
CA LYS A 38 12.80 -7.85 10.49
C LYS A 38 12.91 -7.37 11.93
N LYS A 39 12.43 -6.16 12.26
CA LYS A 39 12.54 -5.56 13.59
C LYS A 39 11.72 -6.28 14.66
N GLN A 40 10.62 -6.95 14.29
CA GLN A 40 9.71 -7.50 15.28
C GLN A 40 10.23 -8.75 16.01
N GLY A 41 11.29 -9.39 15.51
CA GLY A 41 12.01 -10.46 16.22
C GLY A 41 11.17 -11.73 16.42
N GLU A 42 10.33 -11.76 17.46
CA GLU A 42 9.46 -12.88 17.81
C GLU A 42 8.06 -12.73 17.17
N GLY A 43 7.92 -13.27 15.96
CA GLY A 43 6.65 -13.35 15.24
C GLY A 43 6.56 -12.37 14.08
N VAL A 44 5.94 -12.82 12.98
CA VAL A 44 5.71 -11.96 11.81
C VAL A 44 4.47 -11.09 12.07
N PRO A 45 4.58 -9.75 12.01
CA PRO A 45 3.44 -8.85 12.21
C PRO A 45 2.34 -9.19 11.22
N ASP A 46 1.08 -8.98 11.57
CA ASP A 46 0.01 -9.00 10.58
C ASP A 46 0.09 -7.76 9.65
N LEU A 47 -0.58 -7.84 8.50
CA LEU A 47 -0.61 -6.73 7.54
C LEU A 47 -1.21 -5.46 8.16
N VAL A 48 -2.17 -5.61 9.07
CA VAL A 48 -2.82 -4.48 9.78
C VAL A 48 -1.80 -3.72 10.64
N HIS A 49 -0.93 -4.43 11.37
CA HIS A 49 0.13 -3.81 12.17
C HIS A 49 1.16 -3.14 11.27
N VAL A 50 1.56 -3.76 10.15
CA VAL A 50 2.48 -3.15 9.18
C VAL A 50 1.90 -1.83 8.64
N MET A 51 0.64 -1.84 8.20
CA MET A 51 -0.04 -0.64 7.69
C MET A 51 -0.15 0.46 8.76
N ARG A 52 -0.46 0.10 10.01
CA ARG A 52 -0.52 1.07 11.12
C ARG A 52 0.85 1.68 11.42
N THR A 53 1.92 0.88 11.42
CA THR A 53 3.29 1.36 11.62
C THR A 53 3.69 2.31 10.50
N LEU A 54 3.44 1.96 9.24
CA LEU A 54 3.72 2.83 8.10
C LEU A 54 2.92 4.15 8.16
N ALA A 55 1.66 4.11 8.61
CA ALA A 55 0.86 5.32 8.80
C ALA A 55 1.43 6.24 9.91
N SER A 56 2.04 5.66 10.94
CA SER A 56 2.66 6.41 12.04
C SER A 56 3.99 7.07 11.66
N GLU A 57 4.68 6.57 10.63
CA GLU A 57 5.98 7.09 10.17
C GLU A 57 5.87 8.36 9.30
N ASN A 58 4.66 8.80 8.96
CA ASN A 58 4.36 9.99 8.17
C ASN A 58 5.18 10.07 6.87
N ILE A 59 4.95 9.09 5.99
CA ILE A 59 5.68 8.90 4.74
C ILE A 59 5.40 10.07 3.77
N PRO A 60 6.42 10.81 3.32
CA PRO A 60 6.22 11.91 2.40
C PRO A 60 5.91 11.41 0.97
N SER A 61 5.31 12.26 0.16
CA SER A 61 5.05 12.01 -1.28
C SER A 61 4.03 10.90 -1.58
N LEU A 62 3.14 10.57 -0.64
CA LEU A 62 2.01 9.68 -0.90
C LEU A 62 1.06 10.29 -1.96
N PRO A 63 0.32 9.45 -2.71
CA PRO A 63 -0.63 9.93 -3.70
C PRO A 63 -1.70 10.82 -3.03
N PRO A 64 -1.92 12.05 -3.52
CA PRO A 64 -2.84 12.98 -2.88
C PRO A 64 -4.26 12.41 -2.84
N GLY A 65 -4.87 12.41 -1.65
CA GLY A 65 -6.24 11.95 -1.42
C GLY A 65 -6.38 10.44 -1.25
N GLY A 66 -5.57 9.64 -1.95
CA GLY A 66 -5.50 8.19 -1.77
C GLY A 66 -4.64 7.77 -0.58
N GLU A 67 -3.64 8.57 -0.23
CA GLU A 67 -2.72 8.38 0.89
C GLU A 67 -2.17 6.94 0.95
N LEU A 68 -1.87 6.43 2.15
CA LEU A 68 -1.34 5.08 2.34
C LEU A 68 -2.31 3.98 1.85
N ALA A 69 -3.63 4.24 1.90
CA ALA A 69 -4.63 3.29 1.46
C ALA A 69 -4.48 2.96 -0.05
N SER A 70 -4.14 3.95 -0.86
CA SER A 70 -3.89 3.75 -2.30
C SER A 70 -2.67 2.88 -2.59
N LYS A 71 -1.71 2.80 -1.66
CA LYS A 71 -0.48 2.00 -1.77
C LYS A 71 -0.58 0.65 -1.05
N ARG A 72 -1.75 0.31 -0.49
CA ARG A 72 -1.97 -0.97 0.21
C ARG A 72 -1.59 -2.18 -0.65
N ASN A 73 -1.94 -2.18 -1.94
CA ASN A 73 -1.64 -3.28 -2.84
C ASN A 73 -0.13 -3.53 -2.98
N VAL A 74 0.68 -2.47 -3.01
CA VAL A 74 2.15 -2.59 -3.09
C VAL A 74 2.70 -3.17 -1.79
N ILE A 75 2.24 -2.63 -0.65
CA ILE A 75 2.64 -3.08 0.68
C ILE A 75 2.27 -4.56 0.90
N GLU A 76 1.05 -4.94 0.52
CA GLU A 76 0.53 -6.30 0.62
C GLU A 76 1.30 -7.27 -0.28
N ALA A 77 1.63 -6.88 -1.51
CA ALA A 77 2.45 -7.71 -2.40
C ALA A 77 3.84 -8.01 -1.80
N VAL A 78 4.48 -7.01 -1.20
CA VAL A 78 5.77 -7.18 -0.52
C VAL A 78 5.62 -8.04 0.72
N TYR A 79 4.59 -7.79 1.52
CA TYR A 79 4.29 -8.56 2.72
C TYR A 79 4.08 -10.04 2.39
N ASN A 80 3.27 -10.36 1.38
CA ASN A 80 3.00 -11.72 0.94
C ASN A 80 4.26 -12.41 0.39
N ARG A 81 5.14 -11.66 -0.31
CA ARG A 81 6.44 -12.16 -0.77
C ARG A 81 7.36 -12.56 0.39
N LEU A 82 7.30 -11.82 1.50
CA LEU A 82 8.13 -12.04 2.69
C LEU A 82 7.49 -13.03 3.68
N ASN A 83 6.17 -13.22 3.61
CA ASN A 83 5.41 -14.11 4.49
C ASN A 83 4.36 -14.95 3.73
N PRO A 84 4.78 -15.86 2.83
CA PRO A 84 3.88 -16.58 1.92
C PRO A 84 2.94 -17.59 2.60
N TYR A 85 3.15 -17.90 3.89
CA TYR A 85 2.42 -18.95 4.61
C TYR A 85 1.13 -18.48 5.32
N LYS A 86 0.74 -17.20 5.18
CA LYS A 86 -0.40 -16.60 5.93
C LYS A 86 -1.63 -16.28 5.07
N ASN A 87 -1.68 -16.78 3.83
CA ASN A 87 -2.69 -16.44 2.83
C ASN A 87 -4.06 -17.14 2.97
N ASP A 88 -4.31 -17.96 3.99
CA ASP A 88 -5.53 -18.80 4.04
C ASP A 88 -6.68 -18.29 4.94
N ASP A 89 -6.52 -17.19 5.70
CA ASP A 89 -7.52 -16.80 6.72
C ASP A 89 -8.18 -15.41 6.55
N THR A 90 -8.06 -14.76 5.39
CA THR A 90 -8.77 -13.48 5.15
C THR A 90 -9.73 -13.55 3.96
N ASP A 91 -10.65 -14.51 3.99
CA ASP A 91 -11.92 -14.45 3.28
C ASP A 91 -13.08 -14.52 4.27
N SER A 92 -13.22 -13.49 5.13
CA SER A 92 -14.47 -13.19 5.84
C SER A 92 -14.29 -12.01 6.80
N THR A 93 -14.38 -10.78 6.31
CA THR A 93 -15.13 -9.75 7.03
C THR A 93 -15.62 -8.74 6.00
N SER A 94 -16.86 -8.97 5.55
CA SER A 94 -17.69 -7.94 4.97
C SER A 94 -17.72 -6.75 5.93
N THR A 95 -17.09 -5.65 5.54
CA THR A 95 -17.36 -4.31 6.09
C THR A 95 -18.07 -3.48 5.02
N ASP A 96 -19.13 -4.06 4.46
CA ASP A 96 -20.28 -3.31 3.97
C ASP A 96 -21.23 -3.17 5.18
N ASP A 97 -21.02 -2.15 6.01
CA ASP A 97 -22.05 -1.51 6.88
C ASP A 97 -21.38 -0.67 7.97
N MET A 98 -20.99 0.56 7.64
CA MET A 98 -21.14 1.69 8.55
C MET A 98 -21.02 3.00 7.76
N TRP A 99 -22.09 3.78 7.87
CA TRP A 99 -22.41 5.01 7.14
C TRP A 99 -21.36 6.11 7.27
#